data_AF-A0A2N2L660-F1
#
_entry.id   AF-A0A2N2L660-F1
#
_cell.length_a   1.000
_cell.length_b   1.000
_cell.length_c   1.000
_cell.angle_alpha   90.00
_cell.angle_beta   90.00
_cell.angle_gamma   90.00
#
_symmetry.space_group_name_H-M   'P 1'
#
loop_
_entity.id
_entity.type
_entity.pdbx_description
1 polymer ?
#
loop_
_entity_poly.entity_id
_entity_poly.type
_entity_poly.pdbx_seq_one_letter_code
_entity_poly.pdbx_strand_id
1 'polypeptide(L)'
;QSLAVSQIPSDAFTYRLAPREQTSAASGFWRPKDYTSSQERSPEVYSRQNLRQAIEGDLFARSGIPIDDPLRVEENPPGERIIFANRKYLGQFAGTYLVFGNEDGLMLVDQHAAHERIILERLKSATADKAVSQPLLMPEVVSLTPAQISLFEEALPMLGEIGMDLEIFGRDAIVVKALPASLPAVLPREIISDLADQLGDGQAKASFAERREKILASLACRAAVKANAVLSAQEVAALCRDLEKTPFNSTCPHGRPIRVHFSLYEIERMFKRK
;
A
#
# COMPACT_ATOMS: atom_id res chain seq x y z
N GLN A 1 -11.10 64.66 -14.14
CA GLN A 1 -11.88 63.74 -13.27
C GLN A 1 -12.03 62.45 -14.08
N SER A 2 -11.53 61.25 -13.76
CA SER A 2 -11.02 60.62 -12.54
C SER A 2 -10.02 59.50 -12.94
N LEU A 3 -9.22 59.03 -11.97
CA LEU A 3 -8.10 58.08 -12.01
C LEU A 3 -8.50 56.59 -12.14
N ALA A 4 -7.59 55.75 -12.66
CA ALA A 4 -7.17 54.41 -12.15
C ALA A 4 -6.26 53.70 -13.20
N VAL A 5 -4.93 53.67 -13.06
CA VAL A 5 -4.06 52.66 -12.39
C VAL A 5 -3.97 51.30 -13.11
N SER A 6 -2.74 51.00 -13.53
CA SER A 6 -2.21 49.75 -14.11
C SER A 6 -2.23 48.56 -13.15
N GLN A 7 -2.54 47.35 -13.62
CA GLN A 7 -2.01 46.10 -13.05
C GLN A 7 -1.82 45.01 -14.13
N ILE A 8 -0.69 44.31 -14.00
CA ILE A 8 -0.11 43.26 -14.82
C ILE A 8 -0.78 41.91 -14.48
N PRO A 9 -0.99 40.98 -15.43
CA PRO A 9 -1.28 39.59 -15.07
C PRO A 9 0.01 38.81 -14.76
N SER A 10 0.24 38.57 -13.46
CA SER A 10 0.97 37.42 -12.88
C SER A 10 0.11 36.16 -13.06
N ASP A 11 0.55 34.94 -13.36
CA ASP A 11 1.80 34.23 -13.09
C ASP A 11 2.07 33.21 -14.20
N ALA A 12 3.27 33.28 -14.79
CA ALA A 12 3.84 32.21 -15.60
C ALA A 12 4.65 31.28 -14.68
N PHE A 13 4.12 30.08 -14.40
CA PHE A 13 4.83 29.08 -13.59
C PHE A 13 6.09 28.60 -14.32
N THR A 14 7.24 29.10 -13.88
CA THR A 14 8.57 28.73 -14.38
C THR A 14 9.31 28.00 -13.26
N TYR A 15 9.60 26.71 -13.43
CA TYR A 15 10.44 25.97 -12.48
C TYR A 15 11.91 26.37 -12.66
N ARG A 16 12.49 27.00 -11.64
CA ARG A 16 13.95 27.18 -11.51
C ARG A 16 14.39 26.48 -10.22
N LEU A 17 15.02 25.32 -10.36
CA LEU A 17 15.62 24.58 -9.24
C LEU A 17 16.93 25.28 -8.83
N ALA A 18 17.00 25.76 -7.59
CA ALA A 18 18.27 26.13 -6.95
C ALA A 18 18.71 25.00 -6.00
N PRO A 19 20.02 24.67 -5.91
CA PRO A 19 20.51 23.60 -5.06
C PRO A 19 20.42 23.99 -3.58
N ARG A 20 19.96 23.07 -2.73
CA ARG A 20 19.94 23.24 -1.28
C ARG A 20 21.22 22.63 -0.71
N GLU A 21 22.13 23.48 -0.22
CA GLU A 21 23.30 23.06 0.54
C GLU A 21 22.88 22.44 1.89
N GLN A 22 23.57 21.37 2.26
CA GLN A 22 23.49 20.73 3.57
C GLN A 22 24.49 21.35 4.56
N THR A 23 24.24 21.05 5.84
CA THR A 23 25.11 21.07 7.04
C THR A 23 25.01 22.31 7.93
N SER A 24 25.17 22.24 9.25
CA SER A 24 24.93 21.21 10.28
C SER A 24 25.13 21.88 11.66
N ALA A 25 24.58 21.26 12.70
CA ALA A 25 25.12 21.20 14.07
C ALA A 25 24.91 22.38 15.06
N ALA A 26 24.02 22.13 16.02
CA ALA A 26 24.25 22.19 17.47
C ALA A 26 23.16 21.30 18.10
N SER A 27 23.32 20.45 19.11
CA SER A 27 24.38 20.07 20.04
C SER A 27 23.75 18.95 20.89
N GLY A 28 24.38 17.79 21.06
CA GLY A 28 23.76 16.71 21.81
C GLY A 28 24.65 15.49 21.96
N PHE A 29 25.56 15.58 22.93
CA PHE A 29 26.50 14.59 23.41
C PHE A 29 25.99 13.13 23.43
N TRP A 30 26.78 12.21 22.86
CA TRP A 30 26.88 10.84 23.34
C TRP A 30 28.34 10.37 23.23
N ARG A 31 28.94 9.97 24.37
CA ARG A 31 30.32 9.49 24.50
C ARG A 31 30.33 7.96 24.60
N PRO A 32 31.08 7.22 23.77
CA PRO A 32 31.36 5.81 24.00
C PRO A 32 32.41 5.62 25.11
N LYS A 33 32.26 4.55 25.90
CA LYS A 33 33.15 4.16 27.00
C LYS A 33 34.53 3.73 26.52
N ASP A 34 35.54 4.13 27.28
CA ASP A 34 36.95 3.81 27.12
C ASP A 34 37.21 2.29 27.19
N TYR A 35 37.95 1.79 26.20
CA TYR A 35 38.73 0.55 26.32
C TYR A 35 40.19 0.92 26.10
N THR A 36 40.98 0.81 27.15
CA THR A 36 42.43 0.95 27.13
C THR A 36 43.06 -0.33 26.57
N SER A 37 43.89 -0.20 25.53
CA SER A 37 45.30 -0.62 25.57
C SER A 37 45.95 -0.63 24.17
N SER A 38 47.05 0.13 24.09
CA SER A 38 48.29 -0.18 23.36
C SER A 38 48.23 -0.58 21.88
N GLN A 39 48.55 0.37 20.99
CA GLN A 39 49.88 0.44 20.35
C GLN A 39 49.87 1.59 19.34
N GLU A 40 50.78 2.55 19.55
CA GLU A 40 51.12 3.56 18.56
C GLU A 40 51.57 2.86 17.27
N ARG A 41 50.85 3.11 16.17
CA ARG A 41 51.39 2.98 14.82
C ARG A 41 51.19 4.31 14.12
N SER A 42 52.31 4.92 13.75
CA SER A 42 52.38 6.08 12.88
C SER A 42 51.53 5.86 11.62
N PRO A 43 50.87 6.89 11.07
CA PRO A 43 50.13 6.74 9.84
C PRO A 43 51.12 6.60 8.67
N GLU A 44 51.48 5.35 8.35
CA GLU A 44 52.16 5.06 7.10
C GLU A 44 51.21 5.41 5.94
N VAL A 45 51.67 6.32 5.09
CA VAL A 45 50.98 6.71 3.87
C VAL A 45 50.89 5.48 2.97
N TYR A 46 49.71 4.86 2.90
CA TYR A 46 49.49 3.71 2.02
C TYR A 46 49.54 4.17 0.56
N SER A 47 50.63 3.85 -0.11
CA SER A 47 50.72 3.87 -1.58
C SER A 47 49.59 3.01 -2.16
N ARG A 48 48.90 3.53 -3.19
CA ARG A 48 47.84 2.82 -3.92
C ARG A 48 48.23 1.43 -4.39
N GLN A 49 49.53 1.15 -4.58
CA GLN A 49 50.01 -0.18 -4.96
C GLN A 49 49.93 -1.19 -3.82
N ASN A 50 50.23 -0.77 -2.58
CA ASN A 50 50.23 -1.67 -1.43
C ASN A 50 48.80 -2.06 -1.00
N LEU A 51 47.84 -1.14 -1.16
CA LEU A 51 46.42 -1.43 -0.93
C LEU A 51 45.90 -2.47 -1.94
N ARG A 52 46.38 -2.40 -3.20
CA ARG A 52 45.94 -3.30 -4.27
C ARG A 52 46.43 -4.73 -4.05
N GLN A 53 47.67 -4.91 -3.62
CA GLN A 53 48.22 -6.23 -3.28
C GLN A 53 47.55 -6.87 -2.07
N ALA A 54 47.19 -6.08 -1.05
CA ALA A 54 46.47 -6.59 0.12
C ALA A 54 45.03 -7.03 -0.23
N ILE A 55 44.37 -6.32 -1.15
CA ILE A 55 43.03 -6.68 -1.64
C ILE A 55 43.09 -7.92 -2.54
N GLU A 56 44.08 -8.02 -3.43
CA GLU A 56 44.22 -9.16 -4.35
C GLU A 56 44.62 -10.47 -3.65
N GLY A 57 45.43 -10.40 -2.59
CA GLY A 57 45.87 -11.59 -1.83
C GLY A 57 44.74 -12.31 -1.09
N ASP A 58 43.72 -11.58 -0.63
CA ASP A 58 42.65 -12.12 0.20
C ASP A 58 41.41 -12.54 -0.62
N LEU A 59 41.22 -11.97 -1.80
CA LEU A 59 40.05 -12.23 -2.66
C LEU A 59 40.13 -13.54 -3.46
N PHE A 60 41.31 -14.12 -3.66
CA PHE A 60 41.46 -15.34 -4.50
C PHE A 60 41.53 -16.67 -3.73
N ALA A 61 41.53 -16.65 -2.39
CA ALA A 61 41.50 -17.90 -1.61
C ALA A 61 40.08 -18.44 -1.38
N ARG A 62 39.02 -17.67 -1.70
CA ARG A 62 37.63 -18.06 -1.44
C ARG A 62 36.63 -17.51 -2.46
N SER A 63 36.64 -18.01 -3.69
CA SER A 63 35.42 -18.02 -4.51
C SER A 63 35.60 -18.83 -5.79
N GLY A 64 35.15 -20.08 -5.76
CA GLY A 64 34.58 -20.75 -6.94
C GLY A 64 33.14 -20.27 -7.18
N ILE A 65 32.91 -18.96 -7.15
CA ILE A 65 31.61 -18.33 -7.39
C ILE A 65 31.81 -17.47 -8.64
N PRO A 66 31.04 -17.68 -9.73
CA PRO A 66 31.09 -16.81 -10.90
C PRO A 66 30.77 -15.37 -10.45
N ILE A 67 31.64 -14.43 -10.81
CA ILE A 67 31.39 -13.01 -10.57
C ILE A 67 30.25 -12.60 -11.51
N ASP A 68 29.09 -12.33 -10.93
CA ASP A 68 27.98 -11.70 -11.65
C ASP A 68 28.40 -10.27 -12.02
N ASP A 69 28.26 -9.95 -13.31
CA ASP A 69 28.51 -8.63 -13.88
C ASP A 69 27.50 -7.63 -13.28
N PRO A 70 27.95 -6.61 -12.52
CA PRO A 70 27.04 -5.65 -11.89
C PRO A 70 26.34 -4.71 -12.89
N LEU A 71 26.61 -4.86 -14.20
CA LEU A 71 25.89 -4.19 -15.30
C LEU A 71 24.94 -5.12 -16.06
N ARG A 72 24.78 -6.38 -15.63
CA ARG A 72 23.62 -7.18 -16.05
C ARG A 72 22.39 -6.60 -15.37
N VAL A 73 21.67 -5.77 -16.11
CA VAL A 73 20.22 -5.71 -15.96
C VAL A 73 19.77 -7.16 -16.15
N GLU A 74 19.32 -7.82 -15.09
CA GLU A 74 18.55 -9.04 -15.27
C GLU A 74 17.39 -8.66 -16.19
N GLU A 75 17.48 -9.06 -17.46
CA GLU A 75 16.32 -9.07 -18.31
C GLU A 75 15.32 -9.96 -17.58
N ASN A 76 14.29 -9.34 -17.00
CA ASN A 76 13.12 -10.04 -16.50
C ASN A 76 12.79 -11.12 -17.55
N PRO A 77 12.73 -12.41 -17.17
CA PRO A 77 12.41 -13.47 -18.12
C PRO A 77 11.15 -13.04 -18.87
N PRO A 78 11.03 -13.32 -20.19
CA PRO A 78 9.98 -12.77 -21.03
C PRO A 78 8.66 -12.89 -20.30
N GLY A 79 8.17 -11.74 -19.81
CA GLY A 79 7.19 -11.71 -18.74
C GLY A 79 6.00 -12.55 -19.13
N GLU A 80 5.52 -13.38 -18.20
CA GLU A 80 4.25 -14.07 -18.35
C GLU A 80 3.25 -13.07 -18.93
N ARG A 81 2.70 -13.36 -20.12
CA ARG A 81 1.84 -12.41 -20.82
C ARG A 81 0.55 -12.29 -20.01
N ILE A 82 0.48 -11.26 -19.17
CA ILE A 82 -0.71 -10.99 -18.38
C ILE A 82 -1.80 -10.51 -19.34
N ILE A 83 -2.87 -11.29 -19.43
CA ILE A 83 -4.06 -10.96 -20.21
C ILE A 83 -5.21 -10.80 -19.23
N PHE A 84 -5.96 -9.73 -19.38
CA PHE A 84 -7.16 -9.45 -18.59
C PHE A 84 -8.23 -8.87 -19.51
N ALA A 85 -9.45 -9.42 -19.46
CA ALA A 85 -10.56 -9.00 -20.34
C ALA A 85 -10.17 -8.90 -21.83
N ASN A 86 -9.43 -9.91 -22.33
CA ASN A 86 -8.88 -9.97 -23.70
C ASN A 86 -7.93 -8.81 -24.09
N ARG A 87 -7.24 -8.22 -23.11
CA ARG A 87 -6.26 -7.14 -23.31
C ARG A 87 -4.93 -7.49 -22.65
N LYS A 88 -3.84 -7.10 -23.30
CA LYS A 88 -2.48 -7.34 -22.81
C LYS A 88 -2.12 -6.27 -21.80
N TYR A 89 -1.48 -6.65 -20.70
CA TYR A 89 -0.89 -5.72 -19.76
C TYR A 89 0.27 -4.95 -20.42
N LEU A 90 0.21 -3.62 -20.33
CA LEU A 90 1.19 -2.71 -20.91
C LEU A 90 2.10 -2.08 -19.85
N GLY A 91 1.65 -2.04 -18.59
CA GLY A 91 2.40 -1.48 -17.48
C GLY A 91 1.51 -0.80 -16.44
N GLN A 92 2.14 -0.07 -15.52
CA GLN A 92 1.47 0.67 -14.46
C GLN A 92 1.73 2.17 -14.63
N PHE A 93 0.69 2.97 -14.40
CA PHE A 93 0.75 4.42 -14.45
C PHE A 93 0.48 5.03 -13.07
N ALA A 94 1.28 6.05 -12.71
CA ALA A 94 1.17 6.80 -11.46
C ALA A 94 1.10 5.91 -10.18
N GLY A 95 1.73 4.73 -10.20
CA GLY A 95 1.71 3.77 -9.10
C GLY A 95 0.31 3.32 -8.66
N THR A 96 -0.72 3.52 -9.49
CA THR A 96 -2.13 3.34 -9.08
C THR A 96 -2.97 2.67 -10.16
N TYR A 97 -2.69 2.95 -11.43
CA TYR A 97 -3.49 2.46 -12.55
C TYR A 97 -2.76 1.39 -13.33
N LEU A 98 -3.38 0.23 -13.49
CA LEU A 98 -2.91 -0.82 -14.37
C LEU A 98 -3.42 -0.55 -15.79
N VAL A 99 -2.52 -0.58 -16.76
CA VAL A 99 -2.81 -0.25 -18.16
C VAL A 99 -2.85 -1.53 -18.98
N PHE A 100 -3.94 -1.73 -19.69
CA PHE A 100 -4.14 -2.84 -20.61
C PHE A 100 -4.51 -2.33 -22.00
N GLY A 101 -4.12 -3.03 -23.06
CA GLY A 101 -4.45 -2.64 -24.42
C GLY A 101 -4.61 -3.81 -25.39
N ASN A 102 -5.34 -3.54 -26.45
CA ASN A 102 -5.48 -4.40 -27.63
C ASN A 102 -5.76 -3.50 -28.87
N GLU A 103 -6.16 -4.10 -29.99
CA GLU A 103 -6.49 -3.39 -31.22
C GLU A 103 -7.70 -2.44 -31.08
N ASP A 104 -8.60 -2.71 -30.12
CA ASP A 104 -9.80 -1.89 -29.90
C ASP A 104 -9.53 -0.61 -29.08
N GLY A 105 -8.41 -0.56 -28.35
CA GLY A 105 -8.04 0.58 -27.50
C GLY A 105 -7.40 0.20 -26.16
N LEU A 106 -7.53 1.10 -25.19
CA LEU A 106 -6.93 1.01 -23.85
C LEU A 106 -7.97 0.79 -22.75
N MET A 107 -7.57 0.09 -21.70
CA MET A 107 -8.31 -0.05 -20.46
C MET A 107 -7.40 0.34 -19.30
N LEU A 108 -7.90 1.21 -18.44
CA LEU A 108 -7.29 1.52 -17.15
C LEU A 108 -8.06 0.81 -16.06
N VAL A 109 -7.33 0.15 -15.16
CA VAL A 109 -7.89 -0.48 -13.96
C VAL A 109 -7.30 0.20 -12.73
N ASP A 110 -8.14 0.70 -11.84
CA ASP A 110 -7.72 1.22 -10.54
C ASP A 110 -7.39 0.03 -9.62
N GLN A 111 -6.11 -0.13 -9.28
CA GLN A 111 -5.64 -1.28 -8.51
C GLN A 111 -6.20 -1.30 -7.08
N HIS A 112 -6.43 -0.13 -6.49
CA HIS A 112 -6.94 0.00 -5.15
C HIS A 112 -8.42 -0.39 -5.13
N ALA A 113 -9.22 0.21 -6.01
CA ALA A 113 -10.64 -0.10 -6.14
C ALA A 113 -10.89 -1.58 -6.51
N ALA A 114 -10.04 -2.15 -7.38
CA ALA A 114 -10.07 -3.58 -7.70
C ALA A 114 -9.83 -4.45 -6.47
N HIS A 115 -8.77 -4.14 -5.70
CA HIS A 115 -8.40 -4.93 -4.54
C HIS A 115 -9.42 -4.81 -3.41
N GLU A 116 -9.98 -3.62 -3.16
CA GLU A 116 -11.09 -3.41 -2.23
C GLU A 116 -12.27 -4.33 -2.56
N ARG A 117 -12.68 -4.38 -3.83
CA ARG A 117 -13.80 -5.23 -4.26
C ARG A 117 -13.49 -6.71 -4.06
N ILE A 118 -12.29 -7.16 -4.41
CA ILE A 118 -11.87 -8.56 -4.17
C ILE A 118 -11.95 -8.91 -2.68
N ILE A 119 -11.41 -8.06 -1.80
CA ILE A 119 -11.39 -8.32 -0.36
C ILE A 119 -12.82 -8.31 0.20
N LEU A 120 -13.66 -7.36 -0.21
CA LEU A 120 -15.05 -7.28 0.25
C LEU A 120 -15.82 -8.57 -0.09
N GLU A 121 -15.75 -9.05 -1.33
CA GLU A 121 -16.48 -10.27 -1.71
C GLU A 121 -15.91 -11.52 -1.04
N ARG A 122 -14.59 -11.56 -0.78
CA ARG A 122 -13.98 -12.61 0.04
C ARG A 122 -14.48 -12.58 1.48
N LEU A 123 -14.56 -11.41 2.10
CA LEU A 123 -15.09 -11.27 3.46
C LEU A 123 -16.58 -11.65 3.52
N LYS A 124 -17.38 -11.23 2.54
CA LYS A 124 -18.80 -11.59 2.45
C LYS A 124 -19.02 -13.09 2.33
N SER A 125 -18.28 -13.74 1.42
CA SER A 125 -18.37 -15.19 1.24
C SER A 125 -17.90 -15.95 2.48
N ALA A 126 -16.80 -15.53 3.11
CA ALA A 126 -16.29 -16.15 4.34
C ALA A 126 -17.24 -16.00 5.53
N THR A 127 -18.06 -14.96 5.56
CA THR A 127 -19.00 -14.68 6.66
C THR A 127 -20.43 -15.15 6.37
N ALA A 128 -20.72 -15.69 5.18
CA ALA A 128 -22.06 -16.19 4.82
C ALA A 128 -22.40 -17.52 5.51
N ASP A 129 -21.41 -18.39 5.69
CA ASP A 129 -21.58 -19.67 6.39
C ASP A 129 -21.15 -19.52 7.85
N LYS A 130 -19.85 -19.68 8.11
CA LYS A 130 -19.21 -19.52 9.41
C LYS A 130 -17.92 -18.75 9.22
N ALA A 131 -17.87 -17.56 9.80
CA ALA A 131 -16.66 -16.74 9.75
C ALA A 131 -15.48 -17.50 10.35
N VAL A 132 -14.43 -17.66 9.54
CA VAL A 132 -13.17 -18.25 9.97
C VAL A 132 -12.30 -17.11 10.50
N SER A 133 -11.90 -17.23 11.77
CA SER A 133 -11.01 -16.27 12.43
C SER A 133 -9.56 -16.77 12.38
N GLN A 134 -8.63 -15.84 12.18
CA GLN A 134 -7.20 -16.03 12.36
C GLN A 134 -6.78 -15.38 13.70
N PRO A 135 -6.31 -16.17 14.68
CA PRO A 135 -5.80 -15.62 15.93
C PRO A 135 -4.51 -14.83 15.70
N LEU A 136 -4.35 -13.74 16.44
CA LEU A 136 -3.11 -12.99 16.48
C LEU A 136 -2.06 -13.80 17.26
N LEU A 137 -0.79 -13.71 16.83
CA LEU A 137 0.33 -14.29 17.59
C LEU A 137 0.43 -13.69 18.99
N MET A 138 0.17 -12.39 19.10
CA MET A 138 0.08 -11.65 20.35
C MET A 138 -1.19 -10.82 20.31
N PRO A 139 -2.12 -10.99 21.28
CA PRO A 139 -3.27 -10.11 21.39
C PRO A 139 -2.84 -8.65 21.49
N GLU A 140 -3.54 -7.77 20.79
CA GLU A 140 -3.22 -6.34 20.76
C GLU A 140 -4.22 -5.55 21.59
N VAL A 141 -3.73 -4.69 22.48
CA VAL A 141 -4.58 -3.79 23.29
C VAL A 141 -4.68 -2.45 22.59
N VAL A 142 -5.90 -2.02 22.30
CA VAL A 142 -6.18 -0.73 21.65
C VAL A 142 -6.96 0.17 22.59
N SER A 143 -6.39 1.33 22.90
CA SER A 143 -7.05 2.35 23.73
C SER A 143 -8.18 3.04 22.97
N LEU A 144 -9.31 3.22 23.65
CA LEU A 144 -10.54 3.82 23.16
C LEU A 144 -11.12 4.77 24.20
N THR A 145 -11.97 5.70 23.77
CA THR A 145 -12.74 6.52 24.71
C THR A 145 -13.86 5.69 25.35
N PRO A 146 -14.34 6.05 26.57
CA PRO A 146 -15.47 5.36 27.19
C PRO A 146 -16.73 5.32 26.31
N ALA A 147 -16.97 6.37 25.50
CA ALA A 147 -18.07 6.41 24.56
C ALA A 147 -17.91 5.37 23.44
N GLN A 148 -16.70 5.18 22.92
CA GLN A 148 -16.41 4.15 21.93
C GLN A 148 -16.54 2.74 22.53
N ILE A 149 -16.13 2.54 23.78
CA ILE A 149 -16.31 1.25 24.47
C ILE A 149 -17.78 0.83 24.50
N SER A 150 -18.70 1.73 24.86
CA SER A 150 -20.14 1.42 24.82
C SER A 150 -20.63 1.04 23.42
N LEU A 151 -20.11 1.69 22.37
CA LEU A 151 -20.46 1.33 20.99
C LEU A 151 -19.93 -0.06 20.59
N PHE A 152 -18.74 -0.43 21.08
CA PHE A 152 -18.18 -1.77 20.86
C PHE A 152 -18.94 -2.84 21.63
N GLU A 153 -19.30 -2.59 22.90
CA GLU A 153 -20.11 -3.52 23.71
C GLU A 153 -21.39 -3.96 22.99
N GLU A 154 -22.10 -3.01 22.39
CA GLU A 154 -23.29 -3.29 21.59
C GLU A 154 -22.99 -4.05 20.28
N ALA A 155 -21.82 -3.80 19.68
CA ALA A 155 -21.43 -4.36 18.39
C ALA A 155 -20.70 -5.71 18.49
N LEU A 156 -20.22 -6.12 19.66
CA LEU A 156 -19.43 -7.35 19.86
C LEU A 156 -20.08 -8.59 19.23
N PRO A 157 -21.39 -8.88 19.42
CA PRO A 157 -22.00 -10.07 18.82
C PRO A 157 -21.88 -10.07 17.28
N MET A 158 -22.14 -8.94 16.65
CA MET A 158 -22.08 -8.77 15.20
C MET A 158 -20.64 -8.83 14.67
N LEU A 159 -19.68 -8.24 15.38
CA LEU A 159 -18.27 -8.34 15.03
C LEU A 159 -17.76 -9.79 15.15
N GLY A 160 -18.29 -10.54 16.12
CA GLY A 160 -18.09 -11.99 16.25
C GLY A 160 -18.58 -12.77 15.02
N GLU A 161 -19.75 -12.44 14.48
CA GLU A 161 -20.29 -13.04 13.24
C GLU A 161 -19.44 -12.73 12.00
N ILE A 162 -18.63 -11.66 12.03
CA ILE A 162 -17.68 -11.31 10.97
C ILE A 162 -16.35 -12.05 11.14
N GLY A 163 -16.12 -12.71 12.28
CA GLY A 163 -14.91 -13.45 12.59
C GLY A 163 -13.87 -12.63 13.35
N MET A 164 -14.28 -11.55 14.02
CA MET A 164 -13.42 -10.83 14.96
C MET A 164 -13.62 -11.39 16.38
N ASP A 165 -12.51 -11.67 17.08
CA ASP A 165 -12.54 -11.98 18.52
C ASP A 165 -11.98 -10.79 19.29
N LEU A 166 -12.90 -10.05 19.93
CA LEU A 166 -12.66 -8.81 20.63
C LEU A 166 -13.17 -8.92 22.06
N GLU A 167 -12.39 -8.42 23.02
CA GLU A 167 -12.76 -8.41 24.44
C GLU A 167 -12.59 -7.01 25.03
N ILE A 168 -13.61 -6.49 25.70
CA ILE A 168 -13.50 -5.22 26.44
C ILE A 168 -12.52 -5.39 27.60
N PHE A 169 -11.57 -4.45 27.71
CA PHE A 169 -10.55 -4.46 28.73
C PHE A 169 -10.58 -3.16 29.52
N GLY A 170 -11.15 -3.21 30.73
CA GLY A 170 -11.28 -2.04 31.59
C GLY A 170 -12.31 -1.05 31.06
N ARG A 171 -12.02 0.26 31.15
CA ARG A 171 -12.96 1.34 30.81
C ARG A 171 -12.60 2.08 29.51
N ASP A 172 -11.43 1.82 28.97
CA ASP A 172 -10.78 2.64 27.95
C ASP A 172 -9.93 1.80 26.99
N ALA A 173 -10.15 0.49 26.90
CA ALA A 173 -9.45 -0.35 25.95
C ALA A 173 -10.26 -1.59 25.51
N ILE A 174 -9.86 -2.12 24.36
CA ILE A 174 -10.31 -3.41 23.82
C ILE A 174 -9.10 -4.26 23.45
N VAL A 175 -9.18 -5.56 23.68
CA VAL A 175 -8.18 -6.56 23.30
C VAL A 175 -8.63 -7.22 22.01
N VAL A 176 -7.78 -7.17 20.98
CA VAL A 176 -7.97 -7.88 19.72
C VAL A 176 -7.24 -9.22 19.81
N LYS A 177 -7.99 -10.33 19.76
CA LYS A 177 -7.43 -11.70 19.82
C LYS A 177 -7.42 -12.39 18.47
N ALA A 178 -8.41 -12.11 17.62
CA ALA A 178 -8.48 -12.67 16.27
C ALA A 178 -9.15 -11.70 15.29
N LEU A 179 -8.77 -11.82 14.02
CA LEU A 179 -9.35 -11.10 12.88
C LEU A 179 -9.87 -12.11 11.84
N PRO A 180 -10.72 -11.72 10.88
CA PRO A 180 -11.19 -12.64 9.85
C PRO A 180 -10.02 -13.19 9.02
N ALA A 181 -9.94 -14.49 8.80
CA ALA A 181 -8.83 -15.14 8.10
C ALA A 181 -8.74 -14.74 6.61
N SER A 182 -9.84 -14.26 6.03
CA SER A 182 -9.87 -13.72 4.67
C SER A 182 -9.34 -12.29 4.58
N LEU A 183 -9.07 -11.63 5.70
CA LEU A 183 -8.52 -10.28 5.74
C LEU A 183 -7.00 -10.34 5.54
N PRO A 184 -6.45 -9.58 4.57
CA PRO A 184 -5.01 -9.39 4.46
C PRO A 184 -4.39 -8.83 5.75
N ALA A 185 -3.06 -8.94 5.87
CA ALA A 185 -2.34 -8.43 7.03
C ALA A 185 -2.50 -6.90 7.15
N VAL A 186 -3.18 -6.48 8.21
CA VAL A 186 -3.43 -5.08 8.58
C VAL A 186 -3.20 -4.94 10.08
N LEU A 187 -2.72 -3.76 10.50
CA LEU A 187 -2.52 -3.46 11.91
C LEU A 187 -3.87 -3.43 12.66
N PRO A 188 -4.07 -4.26 13.71
CA PRO A 188 -5.30 -4.28 14.50
C PRO A 188 -5.74 -2.91 15.00
N ARG A 189 -4.82 -2.08 15.53
CA ARG A 189 -5.11 -0.68 15.89
C ARG A 189 -5.79 0.14 14.79
N GLU A 190 -5.34 -0.02 13.54
CA GLU A 190 -5.89 0.73 12.41
C GLU A 190 -7.32 0.29 12.08
N ILE A 191 -7.64 -0.99 12.26
CA ILE A 191 -8.98 -1.55 12.11
C ILE A 191 -9.88 -1.04 13.23
N ILE A 192 -9.45 -1.18 14.49
CA ILE A 192 -10.26 -0.80 15.64
C ILE A 192 -10.56 0.71 15.65
N SER A 193 -9.60 1.56 15.31
CA SER A 193 -9.83 3.00 15.19
C SER A 193 -10.89 3.32 14.13
N ASP A 194 -10.81 2.70 12.96
CA ASP A 194 -11.76 2.92 11.87
C ASP A 194 -13.16 2.40 12.24
N LEU A 195 -13.24 1.21 12.85
CA LEU A 195 -14.50 0.69 13.39
C LEU A 195 -15.11 1.61 14.43
N ALA A 196 -14.30 2.21 15.32
CA ALA A 196 -14.79 3.15 16.30
C ALA A 196 -15.49 4.36 15.65
N ASP A 197 -14.92 4.87 14.56
CA ASP A 197 -15.51 5.95 13.76
C ASP A 197 -16.80 5.47 13.07
N GLN A 198 -16.78 4.29 12.43
CA GLN A 198 -17.94 3.72 11.74
C GLN A 198 -19.13 3.43 12.68
N LEU A 199 -18.85 2.99 13.91
CA LEU A 199 -19.86 2.73 14.93
C LEU A 199 -20.41 4.04 15.52
N GLY A 200 -19.58 5.10 15.57
CA GLY A 200 -19.93 6.42 16.10
C GLY A 200 -20.77 7.29 15.15
N ASP A 201 -20.72 7.02 13.85
CA ASP A 201 -21.41 7.76 12.78
C ASP A 201 -22.96 7.72 12.79
N GLY A 202 -23.59 7.34 13.92
CA GLY A 202 -24.98 7.72 14.20
C GLY A 202 -26.06 7.14 13.29
N GLN A 203 -25.82 5.98 12.69
CA GLN A 203 -26.84 5.26 11.90
C GLN A 203 -27.77 4.45 12.82
N ALA A 204 -28.40 5.08 13.82
CA ALA A 204 -29.33 4.42 14.74
C ALA A 204 -30.56 3.79 14.04
N LYS A 205 -30.76 4.09 12.74
CA LYS A 205 -31.84 3.57 11.90
C LYS A 205 -31.39 2.53 10.87
N ALA A 206 -30.09 2.27 10.72
CA ALA A 206 -29.62 1.25 9.80
C ALA A 206 -29.99 -0.13 10.34
N SER A 207 -30.48 -0.99 9.44
CA SER A 207 -30.69 -2.40 9.74
C SER A 207 -29.37 -3.08 10.09
N PHE A 208 -29.46 -4.21 10.80
CA PHE A 208 -28.31 -5.04 11.11
C PHE A 208 -27.48 -5.40 9.86
N ALA A 209 -28.16 -5.75 8.77
CA ALA A 209 -27.54 -6.11 7.50
C ALA A 209 -26.75 -4.93 6.88
N GLU A 210 -27.31 -3.71 6.91
CA GLU A 210 -26.64 -2.52 6.41
C GLU A 210 -25.41 -2.16 7.25
N ARG A 211 -25.50 -2.28 8.58
CA ARG A 211 -24.36 -2.04 9.48
C ARG A 211 -23.23 -3.03 9.22
N ARG A 212 -23.58 -4.32 9.06
CA ARG A 212 -22.62 -5.38 8.70
C ARG A 212 -21.95 -5.09 7.36
N GLU A 213 -22.72 -4.73 6.34
CA GLU A 213 -22.18 -4.36 5.01
C GLU A 213 -21.19 -3.20 5.09
N LYS A 214 -21.54 -2.13 5.84
CA LYS A 214 -20.67 -0.96 6.04
C LYS A 214 -19.34 -1.34 6.68
N ILE A 215 -19.37 -2.20 7.70
CA ILE A 215 -18.18 -2.67 8.39
C ILE A 215 -17.29 -3.52 7.47
N LEU A 216 -17.88 -4.44 6.70
CA LEU A 216 -17.13 -5.26 5.74
C LEU A 216 -16.46 -4.38 4.67
N ALA A 217 -17.16 -3.35 4.18
CA ALA A 217 -16.59 -2.38 3.24
C ALA A 217 -15.42 -1.61 3.85
N SER A 218 -15.54 -1.18 5.11
CA SER A 218 -14.47 -0.49 5.85
C SER A 218 -13.24 -1.36 6.03
N LEU A 219 -13.42 -2.62 6.44
CA LEU A 219 -12.35 -3.60 6.57
C LEU A 219 -11.63 -3.82 5.22
N ALA A 220 -12.40 -3.95 4.14
CA ALA A 220 -11.85 -4.12 2.79
C ALA A 220 -11.03 -2.91 2.34
N CYS A 221 -11.50 -1.69 2.60
CA CYS A 221 -10.80 -0.44 2.31
C CYS A 221 -9.44 -0.38 3.03
N ARG A 222 -9.43 -0.71 4.33
CA ARG A 222 -8.19 -0.68 5.13
C ARG A 222 -7.17 -1.74 4.70
N ALA A 223 -7.65 -2.89 4.24
CA ALA A 223 -6.79 -4.00 3.82
C ALA A 223 -6.34 -3.95 2.36
N ALA A 224 -6.99 -3.13 1.53
CA ALA A 224 -6.64 -3.00 0.13
C ALA A 224 -5.23 -2.41 -0.06
N VAL A 225 -4.64 -2.73 -1.22
CA VAL A 225 -3.35 -2.18 -1.63
C VAL A 225 -3.48 -0.66 -1.70
N LYS A 226 -2.55 0.05 -1.08
CA LYS A 226 -2.55 1.51 -1.08
C LYS A 226 -2.36 2.05 -2.49
N ALA A 227 -3.00 3.18 -2.79
CA ALA A 227 -2.66 3.98 -3.95
C ALA A 227 -1.15 4.34 -3.90
N ASN A 228 -0.50 4.37 -5.07
CA ASN A 228 0.94 4.60 -5.25
C ASN A 228 1.88 3.44 -4.90
N ALA A 229 1.39 2.20 -4.81
CA ALA A 229 2.24 1.01 -4.68
C ALA A 229 2.58 0.42 -6.06
N VAL A 230 3.86 0.25 -6.37
CA VAL A 230 4.28 -0.46 -7.59
C VAL A 230 4.06 -1.96 -7.40
N LEU A 231 3.34 -2.59 -8.33
CA LEU A 231 3.06 -4.02 -8.29
C LEU A 231 4.03 -4.78 -9.21
N SER A 232 4.52 -5.92 -8.74
CA SER A 232 5.24 -6.89 -9.58
C SER A 232 4.29 -7.54 -10.60
N ALA A 233 4.85 -8.09 -11.68
CA ALA A 233 4.07 -8.80 -12.69
C ALA A 233 3.22 -9.94 -12.09
N GLN A 234 3.76 -10.64 -11.09
CA GLN A 234 3.04 -11.72 -10.41
C GLN A 234 1.84 -11.21 -9.61
N GLU A 235 1.99 -10.08 -8.91
CA GLU A 235 0.90 -9.42 -8.17
C GLU A 235 -0.18 -8.89 -9.10
N VAL A 236 0.21 -8.29 -10.24
CA VAL A 236 -0.75 -7.86 -11.27
C VAL A 236 -1.52 -9.06 -11.81
N ALA A 237 -0.84 -10.16 -12.14
CA ALA A 237 -1.49 -11.37 -12.62
C ALA A 237 -2.45 -11.97 -11.58
N ALA A 238 -2.05 -11.99 -10.30
CA ALA A 238 -2.90 -12.44 -9.21
C ALA A 238 -4.14 -11.57 -9.05
N LEU A 239 -3.97 -10.24 -9.02
CA LEU A 239 -5.07 -9.28 -8.94
C LEU A 239 -6.06 -9.47 -10.10
N CYS A 240 -5.58 -9.62 -11.33
CA CYS A 240 -6.44 -9.86 -12.49
C CYS A 240 -7.23 -11.16 -12.35
N ARG A 241 -6.57 -12.27 -12.01
CA ARG A 241 -7.25 -13.58 -11.80
C ARG A 241 -8.30 -13.52 -10.71
N ASP A 242 -8.01 -12.80 -9.63
CA ASP A 242 -8.94 -12.64 -8.51
C ASP A 242 -10.13 -11.75 -8.91
N LEU A 243 -9.86 -10.66 -9.63
CA LEU A 243 -10.91 -9.73 -10.08
C LEU A 243 -11.88 -10.40 -11.06
N GLU A 244 -11.41 -11.28 -11.95
CA GLU A 244 -12.26 -12.04 -12.88
C GLU A 244 -13.25 -12.96 -12.16
N LYS A 245 -12.83 -13.56 -11.04
CA LYS A 245 -13.68 -14.43 -10.21
C LYS A 245 -14.61 -13.65 -9.29
N THR A 246 -14.37 -12.36 -9.13
CA THR A 246 -15.09 -11.53 -8.16
C THR A 246 -16.41 -11.04 -8.76
N PRO A 247 -17.56 -11.27 -8.09
CA PRO A 247 -18.85 -10.74 -8.55
C PRO A 247 -18.87 -9.20 -8.43
N PHE A 248 -19.72 -8.54 -9.22
CA PHE A 248 -19.90 -7.09 -9.18
C PHE A 248 -18.59 -6.28 -9.38
N ASN A 249 -17.64 -6.81 -10.15
CA ASN A 249 -16.31 -6.25 -10.37
C ASN A 249 -16.24 -5.00 -11.29
N SER A 250 -17.36 -4.34 -11.57
CA SER A 250 -17.41 -3.08 -12.32
C SER A 250 -17.19 -1.87 -11.42
N THR A 251 -17.56 -1.98 -10.13
CA THR A 251 -17.70 -0.84 -9.23
C THR A 251 -17.15 -1.17 -7.85
N CYS A 252 -16.41 -0.27 -7.22
CA CYS A 252 -15.89 -0.45 -5.87
C CYS A 252 -17.01 -0.37 -4.83
N PRO A 253 -16.73 -0.71 -3.55
CA PRO A 253 -17.74 -0.64 -2.47
C PRO A 253 -18.39 0.74 -2.32
N HIS A 254 -17.68 1.80 -2.72
CA HIS A 254 -18.12 3.20 -2.62
C HIS A 254 -18.73 3.77 -3.91
N GLY A 255 -18.96 2.95 -4.94
CA GLY A 255 -19.61 3.39 -6.18
C GLY A 255 -18.67 3.88 -7.30
N ARG A 256 -17.35 3.90 -7.09
CA ARG A 256 -16.39 4.32 -8.14
C ARG A 256 -16.16 3.20 -9.15
N PRO A 257 -15.97 3.50 -10.45
CA PRO A 257 -15.66 2.48 -11.45
C PRO A 257 -14.29 1.85 -11.18
N ILE A 258 -14.21 0.52 -11.28
CA ILE A 258 -12.93 -0.22 -11.14
C ILE A 258 -12.11 -0.14 -12.43
N ARG A 259 -12.79 -0.09 -13.57
CA ARG A 259 -12.16 -0.03 -14.90
C ARG A 259 -12.81 1.03 -15.77
N VAL A 260 -11.99 1.70 -16.56
CA VAL A 260 -12.40 2.69 -17.57
C VAL A 260 -11.80 2.29 -18.91
N HIS A 261 -12.57 2.43 -19.98
CA HIS A 261 -12.17 2.08 -21.34
C HIS A 261 -12.04 3.33 -22.20
N PHE A 262 -11.01 3.35 -23.05
CA PHE A 262 -10.80 4.33 -24.10
C PHE A 262 -10.68 3.58 -25.42
N SER A 263 -11.66 3.73 -26.30
CA SER A 263 -11.58 3.18 -27.65
C SER A 263 -10.47 3.83 -28.46
N LEU A 264 -9.93 3.10 -29.44
CA LEU A 264 -8.94 3.65 -30.36
C LEU A 264 -9.46 4.93 -31.04
N TYR A 265 -10.74 4.93 -31.43
CA TYR A 265 -11.43 6.08 -32.01
C TYR A 265 -11.43 7.32 -31.09
N GLU A 266 -11.71 7.15 -29.80
CA GLU A 266 -11.68 8.26 -28.83
C GLU A 266 -10.27 8.82 -28.68
N ILE A 267 -9.26 7.94 -28.63
CA ILE A 267 -7.85 8.33 -28.55
C ILE A 267 -7.46 9.11 -29.81
N GLU A 268 -7.78 8.62 -31.01
CA GLU A 268 -7.48 9.28 -32.28
C GLU A 268 -8.14 10.66 -32.38
N ARG A 269 -9.39 10.79 -31.93
CA ARG A 269 -10.09 12.08 -31.83
C ARG A 269 -9.37 13.07 -30.92
N MET A 270 -8.79 12.63 -29.80
CA MET A 270 -8.01 13.51 -28.92
C MET A 270 -6.78 14.09 -29.63
N PHE A 271 -6.21 13.34 -30.57
CA PHE A 271 -5.12 13.80 -31.45
C PHE A 271 -5.60 14.54 -32.71
N LYS A 272 -6.91 14.79 -32.85
CA LYS A 272 -7.53 15.36 -34.06
C LYS A 272 -7.23 14.56 -35.33
N ARG A 273 -7.03 13.24 -35.18
CA ARG A 273 -6.96 12.28 -36.29
C ARG A 273 -8.39 11.78 -36.58
N LYS A 274 -8.67 11.52 -37.85
CA LYS A 274 -9.99 11.03 -38.33
C LYS A 274 -9.95 9.53 -38.52
#